data_AF-A0A3D5UZM9-F1
#
_entry.id   AF-A0A3D5UZM9-F1
#
_cell.length_a   1.000
_cell.length_b   1.000
_cell.length_c   1.000
_cell.angle_alpha   90.00
_cell.angle_beta   90.00
_cell.angle_gamma   90.00
#
_symmetry.space_group_name_H-M   'P 1'
#
loop_
_entity.id
_entity.type
_entity.pdbx_description
1 polymer ?
#
loop_
_entity_poly.entity_id
_entity_poly.type
_entity_poly.pdbx_seq_one_letter_code
_entity_poly.pdbx_strand_id
1 'polypeptide(L)'
;ESLGEDDDRSLVSLLVEQIEFANVIVLNKVDEASARELDLARSIIRSLNADAKIIETNFARTNLGDVLDTGLFDFEEAQRHPLWFKELFGFAEHTPETEEYGIRSFVYRARRPFHPEKFHSFLNSSWPGVIRAKGHF
;
A
#
# COMPACT_ATOMS: atom_id res chain seq x y z
N GLU A 1 24.27 -4.65 5.60
CA GLU A 1 24.55 -3.31 6.12
C GLU A 1 23.29 -2.82 6.80
N SER A 2 23.37 -2.40 8.06
CA SER A 2 22.21 -1.86 8.79
C SER A 2 21.94 -0.46 8.28
N LEU A 3 20.87 -0.30 7.51
CA LEU A 3 20.46 0.97 6.90
C LEU A 3 19.73 1.81 7.96
N GLY A 4 20.13 3.08 8.12
CA GLY A 4 19.72 3.95 9.23
C GLY A 4 18.31 4.53 9.15
N GLU A 5 17.90 5.24 10.21
CA GLU A 5 16.54 5.77 10.49
C GLU A 5 15.98 6.80 9.47
N ASP A 6 16.74 7.21 8.45
CA ASP A 6 16.40 8.30 7.53
C ASP A 6 16.28 7.86 6.05
N ASP A 7 15.90 6.61 5.77
CA ASP A 7 15.84 6.12 4.38
C ASP A 7 14.42 6.06 3.79
N ASP A 8 13.97 7.19 3.23
CA ASP A 8 12.77 7.29 2.38
C ASP A 8 12.77 6.27 1.22
N ARG A 9 13.95 5.77 0.80
CA ARG A 9 14.06 4.75 -0.26
C ARG A 9 13.52 3.39 0.19
N SER A 10 13.51 3.11 1.50
CA SER A 10 13.01 1.86 2.06
C SER A 10 11.49 1.74 1.92
N LEU A 11 10.76 2.81 2.28
CA LEU A 11 9.30 2.87 2.12
C LEU A 11 8.89 2.83 0.65
N VAL A 12 9.61 3.55 -0.20
CA VAL A 12 9.34 3.53 -1.66
C VAL A 12 9.57 2.12 -2.21
N SER A 13 10.63 1.42 -1.77
CA SER A 13 10.87 0.02 -2.16
C SER A 13 9.68 -0.87 -1.79
N LEU A 14 9.21 -0.80 -0.54
CA LEU A 14 8.07 -1.58 -0.08
C LEU A 14 6.81 -1.34 -0.93
N LEU A 15 6.50 -0.07 -1.23
CA LEU A 15 5.32 0.28 -2.02
C LEU A 15 5.43 -0.19 -3.48
N VAL A 16 6.63 -0.18 -4.05
CA VAL A 16 6.91 -0.70 -5.39
C VAL A 16 6.73 -2.22 -5.40
N GLU A 17 7.34 -2.92 -4.47
CA GLU A 17 7.24 -4.38 -4.34
C GLU A 17 5.77 -4.82 -4.25
N GLN A 18 4.95 -4.16 -3.43
CA GLN A 18 3.52 -4.47 -3.32
C GLN A 18 2.75 -4.37 -4.66
N ILE A 19 3.15 -3.47 -5.56
CA ILE A 19 2.54 -3.33 -6.88
C ILE A 19 3.06 -4.43 -7.82
N GLU A 20 4.37 -4.70 -7.81
CA GLU A 20 5.02 -5.71 -8.65
C GLU A 20 4.44 -7.12 -8.44
N PHE A 21 4.00 -7.45 -7.22
CA PHE A 21 3.49 -8.79 -6.90
C PHE A 21 1.98 -8.96 -6.97
N ALA A 22 1.21 -7.88 -7.12
CA ALA A 22 -0.24 -7.97 -7.06
C ALA A 22 -0.84 -8.62 -8.33
N ASN A 23 -1.57 -9.73 -8.19
CA ASN A 23 -2.38 -10.26 -9.31
C ASN A 23 -3.55 -9.31 -9.66
N VAL A 24 -4.09 -8.62 -8.65
CA VAL A 24 -5.21 -7.69 -8.80
C VAL A 24 -4.88 -6.38 -8.10
N ILE A 25 -5.00 -5.27 -8.83
CA ILE A 25 -4.79 -3.91 -8.32
C ILE A 25 -6.10 -3.15 -8.40
N VAL A 26 -6.59 -2.70 -7.25
CA VAL A 26 -7.77 -1.84 -7.17
C VAL A 26 -7.35 -0.37 -7.24
N LEU A 27 -7.55 0.26 -8.39
CA LEU A 27 -7.29 1.67 -8.61
C LEU A 27 -8.54 2.47 -8.20
N ASN A 28 -8.56 2.96 -6.96
CA ASN A 28 -9.71 3.64 -6.37
C ASN A 28 -9.66 5.17 -6.53
N LYS A 29 -10.81 5.82 -6.37
CA LYS A 29 -11.04 7.28 -6.46
C LYS A 29 -10.90 7.83 -7.87
N VAL A 30 -11.34 7.06 -8.87
CA VAL A 30 -11.27 7.51 -10.26
C VAL A 30 -12.19 8.70 -10.55
N ASP A 31 -13.17 8.96 -9.68
CA ASP A 31 -14.05 10.13 -9.69
C ASP A 31 -13.41 11.42 -9.15
N GLU A 32 -12.45 11.32 -8.24
CA GLU A 32 -11.72 12.47 -7.70
C GLU A 32 -10.50 12.85 -8.57
N ALA A 33 -9.95 11.90 -9.34
CA ALA A 33 -8.76 12.11 -10.16
C ALA A 33 -9.09 12.75 -11.51
N SER A 34 -8.21 13.62 -12.00
CA SER A 34 -8.26 14.07 -13.39
C SER A 34 -7.88 12.94 -14.35
N ALA A 35 -8.31 13.04 -15.60
CA ALA A 35 -7.97 12.07 -16.65
C ALA A 35 -6.44 11.86 -16.76
N ARG A 36 -5.67 12.96 -16.64
CA ARG A 36 -4.20 12.92 -16.68
C ARG A 36 -3.61 12.15 -15.49
N GLU A 37 -4.11 12.37 -14.29
CA GLU A 37 -3.64 11.66 -13.09
C GLU A 37 -3.98 10.17 -13.15
N LEU A 38 -5.16 9.85 -13.67
CA LEU A 38 -5.59 8.47 -13.85
C LEU A 38 -4.71 7.74 -14.87
N ASP A 39 -4.43 8.36 -16.01
CA ASP A 39 -3.54 7.80 -17.03
C ASP A 39 -2.10 7.63 -16.51
N LEU A 40 -1.62 8.59 -15.71
CA LEU A 40 -0.32 8.48 -15.06
C LEU A 40 -0.29 7.30 -14.08
N ALA A 41 -1.31 7.16 -13.22
CA ALA A 41 -1.40 6.06 -12.27
C ALA A 41 -1.44 4.70 -12.99
N ARG A 42 -2.24 4.56 -14.05
CA ARG A 42 -2.25 3.35 -14.90
C ARG A 42 -0.89 3.05 -15.50
N SER A 43 -0.22 4.08 -16.02
CA SER A 43 1.09 3.93 -16.67
C SER A 43 2.15 3.47 -15.67
N ILE A 44 2.15 4.03 -14.46
CA ILE A 44 3.02 3.60 -13.36
C ILE A 44 2.74 2.14 -13.02
N ILE A 45 1.48 1.79 -12.77
CA ILE A 45 1.09 0.41 -12.45
C ILE A 45 1.56 -0.55 -13.54
N ARG A 46 1.32 -0.24 -14.81
CA ARG A 46 1.72 -1.10 -15.94
C ARG A 46 3.23 -1.18 -16.13
N SER A 47 3.97 -0.13 -15.76
CA SER A 47 5.44 -0.16 -15.83
C SER A 47 6.06 -1.05 -14.75
N LEU A 48 5.40 -1.17 -13.60
CA LEU A 48 5.83 -2.02 -12.48
C LEU A 48 5.28 -3.45 -12.61
N ASN A 49 4.05 -3.59 -13.08
CA ASN A 49 3.36 -4.86 -13.19
C ASN A 49 2.47 -4.87 -14.45
N ALA A 50 3.00 -5.43 -15.53
CA ALA A 50 2.32 -5.49 -16.81
C ALA A 50 1.10 -6.42 -16.78
N ASP A 51 1.12 -7.46 -15.94
CA ASP A 51 0.17 -8.56 -15.95
C ASP A 51 -0.99 -8.40 -14.96
N ALA A 52 -0.87 -7.50 -13.98
CA ALA A 52 -1.92 -7.25 -12.99
C ALA A 52 -3.29 -6.90 -13.62
N LYS A 53 -4.35 -7.51 -13.10
CA LYS A 53 -5.72 -7.05 -13.39
C LYS A 53 -5.96 -5.73 -12.66
N ILE A 54 -6.15 -4.64 -13.40
CA ILE A 54 -6.48 -3.33 -12.83
C ILE A 54 -8.01 -3.19 -12.78
N ILE A 55 -8.54 -2.93 -11.59
CA ILE A 55 -9.97 -2.67 -11.36
C ILE A 55 -10.13 -1.23 -10.90
N GLU A 56 -10.78 -0.43 -11.73
CA GLU A 56 -11.08 0.96 -11.40
C GLU A 56 -12.35 1.06 -10.56
N THR A 57 -12.27 1.83 -9.48
CA THR A 57 -13.35 1.92 -8.51
C THR A 57 -13.52 3.32 -7.95
N ASN A 58 -14.73 3.58 -7.45
CA ASN A 58 -15.01 4.68 -6.54
C ASN A 58 -15.45 4.09 -5.21
N PHE A 59 -14.97 4.65 -4.10
CA PHE A 59 -15.25 4.15 -2.75
C PHE A 59 -14.90 2.66 -2.55
N ALA A 60 -13.92 2.15 -3.29
CA ALA A 60 -13.49 0.75 -3.32
C ALA A 60 -14.62 -0.25 -3.64
N ARG A 61 -15.66 0.20 -4.34
CA ARG A 61 -16.76 -0.66 -4.77
C ARG A 61 -16.32 -1.53 -5.94
N THR A 62 -16.13 -2.81 -5.68
CA THR A 62 -15.86 -3.85 -6.67
C THR A 62 -16.59 -5.14 -6.27
N ASN A 63 -16.75 -6.08 -7.20
CA ASN A 63 -17.26 -7.41 -6.87
C ASN A 63 -16.21 -8.15 -6.04
N LEU A 64 -16.63 -8.78 -4.93
CA LEU A 64 -15.71 -9.51 -4.05
C LEU A 64 -15.03 -10.67 -4.77
N GLY A 65 -15.72 -11.35 -5.70
CA GLY A 65 -15.13 -12.44 -6.48
C GLY A 65 -14.01 -12.00 -7.45
N ASP A 66 -13.86 -10.69 -7.69
CA ASP A 66 -12.75 -10.16 -8.48
C ASP A 66 -11.48 -9.93 -7.64
N VAL A 67 -11.57 -10.03 -6.30
CA VAL A 67 -10.46 -9.73 -5.36
C VAL A 67 -10.17 -10.91 -4.43
N LEU A 68 -11.20 -11.63 -4.00
CA LEU A 68 -11.11 -12.80 -3.12
C LEU A 68 -11.27 -14.07 -3.95
N ASP A 69 -10.52 -15.11 -3.60
CA ASP A 69 -10.61 -16.45 -4.21
C ASP A 69 -10.54 -16.41 -5.75
N THR A 70 -9.68 -15.54 -6.30
CA THR A 70 -9.64 -15.26 -7.74
C THR A 70 -9.04 -16.40 -8.56
N GLY A 71 -8.32 -17.33 -7.92
CA GLY A 71 -7.60 -18.41 -8.58
C GLY A 71 -6.48 -17.94 -9.53
N LEU A 72 -6.11 -16.66 -9.48
CA LEU A 72 -5.09 -16.06 -10.37
C LEU A 72 -3.65 -16.37 -9.95
N PHE A 73 -3.50 -17.14 -8.88
CA PHE A 73 -2.22 -17.48 -8.31
C PHE A 73 -1.62 -18.70 -9.00
N ASP A 74 -0.42 -18.54 -9.57
CA ASP A 74 0.34 -19.62 -10.18
C ASP A 74 1.71 -19.77 -9.50
N PHE A 75 1.94 -20.94 -8.90
CA PHE A 75 3.15 -21.24 -8.15
C PHE A 75 4.39 -21.38 -9.05
N GLU A 76 4.22 -21.89 -10.28
CA GLU A 76 5.34 -22.00 -11.22
C GLU A 76 5.73 -20.62 -11.76
N GLU A 77 4.74 -19.76 -12.00
CA GLU A 77 5.00 -18.38 -12.42
C GLU A 77 5.75 -17.59 -11.37
N ALA A 78 5.25 -17.63 -10.14
CA ALA A 78 5.80 -16.77 -9.13
C ALA A 78 7.17 -17.30 -8.61
N GLN A 79 7.49 -18.60 -8.75
CA GLN A 79 8.86 -19.11 -8.53
C GLN A 79 9.90 -18.53 -9.48
N ARG A 80 9.49 -18.06 -10.67
CA ARG A 80 10.39 -17.34 -11.59
C ARG A 80 10.70 -15.93 -11.11
N HIS A 81 9.97 -15.42 -10.11
CA HIS A 81 10.23 -14.13 -9.48
C HIS A 81 11.21 -14.30 -8.31
N PRO A 82 12.44 -13.77 -8.39
CA PRO A 82 13.52 -14.05 -7.43
C PRO A 82 13.17 -13.70 -5.96
N LEU A 83 12.37 -12.66 -5.76
CA LEU A 83 11.91 -12.21 -4.44
C LEU A 83 10.87 -13.16 -3.83
N TRP A 84 10.05 -13.81 -4.65
CA TRP A 84 8.99 -14.68 -4.18
C TRP A 84 9.49 -16.05 -3.71
N PHE A 85 10.57 -16.54 -4.34
CA PHE A 85 11.30 -17.70 -3.83
C PHE A 85 11.83 -17.46 -2.41
N LYS A 86 12.35 -16.26 -2.14
CA LYS A 86 12.83 -15.88 -0.80
C LYS A 86 11.67 -15.79 0.20
N GLU A 87 10.54 -15.24 -0.22
CA GLU A 87 9.38 -15.05 0.67
C GLU A 87 8.62 -16.35 1.00
N LEU A 88 8.42 -17.22 0.00
CA LEU A 88 7.75 -18.51 0.19
C LEU A 88 8.56 -19.51 0.99
N PHE A 89 9.87 -19.59 0.74
CA PHE A 89 10.74 -20.61 1.33
C PHE A 89 11.55 -20.08 2.53
N GLY A 90 11.57 -18.76 2.74
CA GLY A 90 12.22 -18.07 3.84
C GLY A 90 11.26 -17.58 4.91
N PHE A 91 10.04 -18.12 5.02
CA PHE A 91 9.04 -17.70 6.01
C PHE A 91 9.56 -17.69 7.48
N ALA A 92 10.53 -18.56 7.79
CA ALA A 92 11.20 -18.60 9.09
C ALA A 92 12.20 -17.45 9.32
N GLU A 93 12.64 -16.78 8.25
CA GLU A 93 13.54 -15.63 8.21
C GLU A 93 12.81 -14.33 7.80
N HIS A 94 11.47 -14.38 7.63
CA HIS A 94 10.68 -13.20 7.30
C HIS A 94 10.79 -12.16 8.41
N THR A 95 11.32 -11.00 8.06
CA THR A 95 11.43 -9.87 8.97
C THR A 95 10.18 -9.02 8.77
N PRO A 96 9.33 -8.82 9.80
CA PRO A 96 8.13 -8.01 9.65
C PRO A 96 8.46 -6.60 9.15
N GLU A 97 7.54 -5.94 8.45
CA GLU A 97 7.80 -4.62 7.86
C GLU A 97 8.13 -3.55 8.93
N THR A 98 7.68 -3.76 10.17
CA THR A 98 8.04 -2.96 11.35
C THR A 98 9.53 -3.01 11.69
N GLU A 99 10.19 -4.13 11.41
CA GLU A 99 11.61 -4.37 11.67
C GLU A 99 12.46 -4.07 10.42
N GLU A 100 11.94 -4.38 9.23
CA GLU A 100 12.66 -4.16 7.96
C GLU A 100 12.64 -2.70 7.49
N TYR A 101 11.50 -2.02 7.62
CA TYR A 101 11.29 -0.64 7.12
C TYR A 101 10.99 0.38 8.23
N GLY A 102 10.95 -0.06 9.50
CA GLY A 102 10.64 0.80 10.64
C GLY A 102 9.18 1.29 10.70
N ILE A 103 8.28 0.73 9.88
CA ILE A 103 6.88 1.21 9.76
C ILE A 103 6.03 0.63 10.89
N ARG A 104 5.44 1.49 11.73
CA ARG A 104 4.56 1.06 12.83
C ARG A 104 3.15 1.60 12.67
N SER A 105 2.17 0.78 13.05
CA SER A 105 0.76 1.17 13.12
C SER A 105 0.27 1.15 14.56
N PHE A 106 -0.49 2.17 14.96
CA PHE A 106 -1.15 2.22 16.26
C PHE A 106 -2.56 2.81 16.13
N VAL A 107 -3.42 2.52 17.11
CA VAL A 107 -4.79 3.05 17.16
C VAL A 107 -4.95 3.95 18.37
N TYR A 108 -5.21 5.23 18.13
CA TYR A 108 -5.62 6.16 19.18
C TYR A 108 -7.14 6.10 19.38
N ARG A 109 -7.60 5.99 20.63
CA ARG A 109 -9.02 6.00 20.99
C ARG A 109 -9.28 6.95 22.16
N ALA A 110 -10.27 7.83 22.01
CA ALA A 110 -10.72 8.72 23.06
C ALA A 110 -12.26 8.74 23.13
N ARG A 111 -12.82 8.84 24.34
CA ARG A 111 -14.27 9.00 24.54
C ARG A 111 -14.74 10.44 24.54
N ARG A 112 -13.88 11.38 24.95
CA ARG A 112 -14.22 12.81 24.98
C ARG A 112 -14.01 13.39 23.58
N PRO A 113 -14.93 14.23 23.08
CA PRO A 113 -14.76 14.88 21.80
C PRO A 113 -13.56 15.83 21.84
N PHE A 114 -12.90 16.00 20.70
CA PHE A 114 -11.84 17.00 20.56
C PHE A 114 -12.42 18.41 20.53
N HIS A 115 -11.60 19.40 20.92
CA HIS A 115 -11.93 20.79 20.65
C HIS A 115 -11.78 21.06 19.14
N PRO A 116 -12.83 21.48 18.42
CA PRO A 116 -12.83 21.51 16.95
C PRO A 116 -11.68 22.32 16.35
N GLU A 117 -11.46 23.55 16.84
CA GLU A 117 -10.42 24.44 16.31
C GLU A 117 -9.00 23.89 16.56
N LYS A 118 -8.71 23.43 17.78
CA LYS A 118 -7.40 22.86 18.13
C LYS A 118 -7.10 21.62 17.30
N PHE A 119 -8.11 20.78 17.09
CA PHE A 119 -7.98 19.58 16.30
C PHE A 119 -7.76 19.90 14.82
N HIS A 120 -8.52 20.86 14.27
CA HIS A 120 -8.31 21.33 12.90
C HIS A 120 -6.90 21.91 12.71
N SER A 121 -6.41 22.75 13.63
CA SER A 121 -5.03 23.25 13.58
C SER A 121 -3.99 22.13 13.66
N PHE A 122 -4.23 21.10 14.47
CA PHE A 122 -3.36 19.93 14.56
C PHE A 122 -3.37 19.08 13.27
N LEU A 123 -4.52 18.87 12.63
CA LEU A 123 -4.61 18.15 11.34
C LEU A 123 -3.87 18.89 10.21
N ASN A 124 -3.82 20.22 10.27
CA ASN A 124 -3.15 21.05 9.26
C ASN A 124 -1.67 21.35 9.60
N SER A 125 -1.11 20.74 10.65
CA SER A 125 0.32 20.87 10.96
C SER A 125 1.14 19.80 10.21
N SER A 126 2.46 20.03 10.08
CA SER A 126 3.37 18.99 9.57
C SER A 126 3.42 17.79 10.51
N TRP A 127 3.33 16.59 9.95
CA TRP A 127 3.42 15.31 10.67
C TRP A 127 4.63 14.51 10.16
N PRO A 128 5.86 14.85 10.60
CA PRO A 128 7.06 14.14 10.16
C PRO A 128 6.97 12.64 10.48
N GLY A 129 7.28 11.80 9.49
CA GLY A 129 7.24 10.34 9.63
C GLY A 129 5.85 9.72 9.58
N VAL A 130 4.77 10.50 9.43
CA VAL A 130 3.43 9.92 9.25
C VAL A 130 3.13 9.68 7.78
N ILE A 131 3.07 8.41 7.40
CA ILE A 131 2.76 7.99 6.02
C ILE A 131 1.26 8.11 5.74
N ARG A 132 0.43 7.66 6.69
CA ARG A 132 -1.03 7.65 6.54
C ARG A 132 -1.71 7.67 7.90
N ALA A 133 -2.75 8.50 8.01
CA ALA A 133 -3.68 8.47 9.11
C ALA A 133 -5.12 8.43 8.58
N LYS A 134 -5.98 7.69 9.28
CA LYS A 134 -7.42 7.62 9.02
C LYS A 134 -8.15 7.57 10.35
N GLY A 135 -9.29 8.21 10.43
CA GLY A 135 -10.08 8.23 11.65
C GLY A 135 -11.47 8.81 11.42
N HIS A 136 -12.32 8.56 12.41
CA HIS A 136 -13.55 9.30 12.67
C HIS A 136 -13.38 9.97 14.03
N PHE A 137 -13.92 11.17 14.17
CA PHE A 137 -13.76 12.02 15.34
C PHE A 137 -15.07 12.73 15.67
#